data_AF-A0AAV8VYG0-F1
#
_entry.id   AF-A0AAV8VYG0-F1
#
_cell.length_a   1.000
_cell.length_b   1.000
_cell.length_c   1.000
_cell.angle_alpha   90.00
_cell.angle_beta   90.00
_cell.angle_gamma   90.00
#
_symmetry.space_group_name_H-M   'P 1'
#
loop_
_entity.id
_entity.type
_entity.pdbx_description
1 polymer ?
#
loop_
_entity_poly.entity_id
_entity_poly.type
_entity_poly.pdbx_seq_one_letter_code
_entity_poly.pdbx_strand_id
1 'polypeptide(L)'
;MDDAVQSSPPKRRKQLDLGHLTLTEKQSIVNMYKQSLIDQPTLKMIAVVDNISVAMGVAKSTVYRTLKEYKGTGTLLFTPSWRAT
;
A
#
# COMPACT_ATOMS: atom_id res chain seq x y z
N MET A 1 -6.26 -40.98 30.36
CA MET A 1 -6.34 -39.68 31.04
C MET A 1 -5.56 -38.68 30.21
N ASP A 2 -6.20 -38.33 29.11
CA ASP A 2 -6.29 -37.02 28.42
C ASP A 2 -5.08 -36.07 28.47
N ASP A 3 -4.36 -36.06 27.34
CA ASP A 3 -3.44 -35.01 26.89
C ASP A 3 -4.15 -33.65 26.72
N ALA A 4 -3.71 -32.64 27.46
CA ALA A 4 -4.11 -31.25 27.26
C ALA A 4 -2.93 -30.42 26.73
N VAL A 5 -2.78 -30.37 25.40
CA VAL A 5 -1.97 -29.35 24.72
C VAL A 5 -2.58 -27.97 24.99
N GLN A 6 -1.94 -27.18 25.84
CA GLN A 6 -2.23 -25.76 25.96
C GLN A 6 -1.76 -25.03 24.69
N SER A 7 -2.63 -24.93 23.69
CA SER A 7 -2.39 -24.06 22.54
C SER A 7 -2.50 -22.60 23.01
N SER A 8 -1.37 -21.88 23.00
CA SER A 8 -1.35 -20.42 23.19
C SER A 8 -2.37 -19.76 22.24
N PRO A 9 -3.12 -18.73 22.68
CA PRO A 9 -4.10 -18.09 21.82
C PRO A 9 -3.39 -17.57 20.56
N PRO A 10 -3.96 -17.76 19.35
CA PRO A 10 -3.36 -17.24 18.14
C PRO A 10 -3.18 -15.74 18.33
N LYS A 11 -1.92 -15.29 18.32
CA LYS A 11 -1.54 -13.88 18.40
C LYS A 11 -2.26 -13.19 17.25
N ARG A 12 -3.43 -12.58 17.54
CA ARG A 12 -4.18 -11.77 16.57
C ARG A 12 -3.17 -10.78 16.02
N ARG A 13 -2.72 -11.00 14.78
CA ARG A 13 -2.03 -9.95 14.03
C ARG A 13 -2.99 -8.79 14.13
N LYS A 14 -2.55 -7.70 14.78
CA LYS A 14 -3.26 -6.42 14.66
C LYS A 14 -3.53 -6.30 13.18
N GLN A 15 -4.80 -6.37 12.80
CA GLN A 15 -5.22 -6.02 11.46
C GLN A 15 -4.64 -4.63 11.30
N LEU A 16 -3.49 -4.54 10.62
CA LEU A 16 -2.87 -3.27 10.29
C LEU A 16 -4.02 -2.53 9.66
N ASP A 17 -4.41 -1.42 10.28
CA ASP A 17 -5.48 -0.61 9.78
C ASP A 17 -5.06 -0.22 8.36
N LEU A 18 -5.57 -0.99 7.41
CA LEU A 18 -5.47 -0.73 5.98
C LEU A 18 -6.35 0.48 5.64
N GLY A 19 -6.85 1.20 6.66
CA GLY A 19 -6.59 2.63 6.83
C GLY A 19 -6.66 3.31 5.49
N HIS A 20 -7.90 3.48 5.02
CA HIS A 20 -8.19 4.05 3.72
C HIS A 20 -7.30 5.27 3.52
N LEU A 21 -6.28 5.15 2.65
CA LEU A 21 -5.43 6.29 2.31
C LEU A 21 -6.36 7.43 1.89
N THR A 22 -6.21 8.57 2.54
CA THR A 22 -6.85 9.80 2.10
C THR A 22 -6.39 10.12 0.67
N LEU A 23 -7.19 10.89 -0.05
CA LEU A 23 -6.84 11.32 -1.40
C LEU A 23 -5.48 12.04 -1.42
N THR A 24 -5.19 12.84 -0.38
CA THR A 24 -3.91 13.54 -0.21
C THR A 24 -2.74 12.55 -0.10
N GLU A 25 -2.87 11.50 0.71
CA GLU A 25 -1.81 10.49 0.82
C GLU A 25 -1.62 9.70 -0.47
N LYS A 26 -2.72 9.35 -1.16
CA LYS A 26 -2.63 8.74 -2.50
C LYS A 26 -1.89 9.68 -3.47
N GLN A 27 -2.17 10.97 -3.43
CA GLN A 27 -1.53 11.97 -4.28
C GLN A 27 -0.03 12.10 -3.97
N SER A 28 0.36 12.08 -2.70
CA SER A 28 1.76 12.06 -2.27
C SER A 28 2.52 10.84 -2.81
N ILE A 29 1.91 9.65 -2.79
CA ILE A 29 2.47 8.44 -3.42
C ILE A 29 2.76 8.67 -4.91
N VAL A 30 1.80 9.22 -5.65
CA VAL A 30 1.96 9.48 -7.08
C VAL A 30 3.01 10.54 -7.35
N ASN A 31 3.07 11.60 -6.55
CA ASN A 31 4.06 12.67 -6.71
C ASN A 31 5.48 12.14 -6.51
N MET A 32 5.71 11.33 -5.47
CA MET A 32 7.03 10.71 -5.26
C MET A 32 7.39 9.70 -6.34
N TYR A 33 6.41 8.96 -6.89
CA TYR A 33 6.63 8.10 -8.04
C TYR A 33 7.08 8.90 -9.27
N LYS A 34 6.41 10.01 -9.57
CA LYS A 34 6.80 10.90 -10.68
C LYS A 34 8.20 11.46 -10.46
N GLN A 35 8.51 11.95 -9.26
CA GLN A 35 9.84 12.45 -8.93
C GLN A 35 10.91 11.38 -9.08
N SER A 36 10.64 10.14 -8.62
CA SER A 36 11.57 9.01 -8.77
C SER A 36 11.88 8.69 -10.24
N LEU A 37 10.91 8.85 -11.14
CA LEU A 37 11.12 8.67 -12.58
C LEU A 37 11.90 9.81 -13.23
N ILE A 38 11.80 11.03 -12.69
CA ILE A 38 12.60 12.18 -13.15
C ILE A 38 14.05 12.00 -12.71
N ASP A 39 14.26 11.68 -11.44
CA ASP A 39 15.59 11.56 -10.86
C ASP A 39 16.34 10.32 -11.38
N GLN A 40 15.62 9.20 -11.54
CA GLN A 40 16.18 7.91 -11.95
C GLN A 40 15.21 7.16 -12.89
N PRO A 41 15.19 7.46 -14.19
CA PRO A 41 14.23 6.88 -15.14
C PRO A 41 14.39 5.37 -15.32
N THR A 42 15.57 4.81 -15.05
CA THR A 42 15.86 3.38 -15.12
C THR A 42 15.54 2.62 -13.83
N LEU A 43 15.03 3.31 -12.80
CA LEU A 43 14.75 2.70 -11.51
C LEU A 43 13.59 1.71 -11.61
N LYS A 44 13.82 0.49 -11.11
CA LYS A 44 12.82 -0.58 -11.13
C LYS A 44 11.65 -0.21 -10.22
N MET A 45 10.42 -0.49 -10.67
CA MET A 45 9.18 -0.24 -9.90
C MET A 45 9.24 -0.80 -8.47
N ILE A 46 9.85 -1.97 -8.26
CA ILE A 46 10.00 -2.59 -6.93
C ILE A 46 10.78 -1.66 -5.99
N ALA A 47 11.87 -1.05 -6.47
CA ALA A 47 12.67 -0.12 -5.68
C ALA A 47 11.93 1.20 -5.44
N VAL A 48 11.19 1.71 -6.42
CA VAL A 48 10.34 2.90 -6.25
C VAL A 48 9.29 2.68 -5.16
N VAL A 49 8.60 1.53 -5.20
CA VAL A 49 7.60 1.16 -4.20
C VAL A 49 8.21 1.02 -2.81
N ASP A 50 9.41 0.44 -2.71
CA ASP A 50 10.13 0.29 -1.45
C ASP A 50 10.48 1.66 -0.85
N ASN A 51 11.08 2.55 -1.66
CA ASN A 51 11.45 3.90 -1.24
C ASN A 51 10.23 4.70 -0.76
N ILE A 52 9.12 4.66 -1.51
CA ILE A 52 7.88 5.36 -1.14
C ILE A 52 7.26 4.76 0.14
N SER A 53 7.28 3.42 0.26
CA SER A 53 6.77 2.72 1.44
C SER A 53 7.52 3.13 2.71
N VAL A 54 8.85 3.19 2.66
CA VAL A 54 9.69 3.63 3.77
C VAL A 54 9.49 5.12 4.06
N ALA A 55 9.45 5.96 3.02
CA ALA A 55 9.30 7.42 3.19
C ALA A 55 7.95 7.82 3.83
N MET A 56 6.87 7.10 3.54
CA MET A 56 5.53 7.42 4.06
C MET A 56 5.11 6.58 5.27
N GLY A 57 5.86 5.53 5.60
CA GLY A 57 5.41 4.54 6.60
C GLY A 57 4.17 3.77 6.16
N VAL A 58 3.93 3.63 4.85
CA VAL A 58 2.76 2.95 4.27
C VAL A 58 3.16 1.57 3.75
N ALA A 59 2.27 0.58 3.85
CA ALA A 59 2.54 -0.75 3.34
C ALA A 59 2.81 -0.76 1.82
N LYS A 60 3.82 -1.53 1.39
CA LYS A 60 4.20 -1.69 -0.03
C LYS A 60 3.02 -2.11 -0.92
N SER A 61 2.15 -2.97 -0.41
CA SER A 61 0.94 -3.42 -1.13
C SER A 61 0.00 -2.26 -1.43
N THR A 62 -0.14 -1.31 -0.50
CA THR A 62 -0.97 -0.13 -0.66
C THR A 62 -0.35 0.83 -1.68
N VAL A 63 0.95 1.08 -1.60
CA VAL A 63 1.69 1.89 -2.60
C VAL A 63 1.53 1.28 -4.00
N TYR A 64 1.75 -0.04 -4.13
CA TYR A 64 1.61 -0.74 -5.39
C TYR A 64 0.19 -0.65 -5.97
N ARG A 65 -0.84 -0.80 -5.13
CA ARG A 65 -2.25 -0.65 -5.54
C ARG A 65 -2.54 0.77 -6.03
N THR A 66 -2.12 1.79 -5.30
CA THR A 66 -2.30 3.20 -5.68
C THR A 66 -1.60 3.52 -7.01
N LEU A 67 -0.36 3.05 -7.19
CA LEU A 67 0.37 3.27 -8.44
C LEU A 67 -0.23 2.49 -9.61
N LYS A 68 -0.70 1.26 -9.37
CA LYS A 68 -1.40 0.47 -10.39
C LYS A 68 -2.71 1.13 -10.82
N GLU A 69 -3.48 1.63 -9.87
CA GLU A 69 -4.69 2.43 -10.10
C GLU A 69 -4.36 3.64 -10.96
N TYR A 70 -3.39 4.46 -10.52
CA TYR A 70 -2.92 5.64 -11.25
C TYR A 70 -2.44 5.34 -12.68
N LYS A 71 -1.65 4.28 -12.88
CA LYS A 71 -1.14 3.90 -14.22
C LYS A 71 -2.25 3.40 -15.15
N GLY A 72 -3.33 2.82 -14.62
CA GLY A 72 -4.45 2.32 -15.41
C GLY A 72 -5.44 3.40 -15.83
N THR A 73 -5.68 4.39 -14.97
CA THR A 73 -6.72 5.42 -15.16
C THR A 73 -6.17 6.80 -15.49
N GLY A 74 -4.87 7.05 -15.28
CA GLY A 74 -4.26 8.38 -15.35
C GLY A 74 -4.64 9.32 -14.20
N THR A 75 -5.56 8.92 -13.32
CA THR A 75 -6.13 9.75 -12.24
C THR A 75 -6.34 8.91 -10.98
N LEU A 76 -6.03 9.46 -9.80
CA LEU A 76 -6.36 8.81 -8.53
C LEU A 76 -7.86 8.87 -8.30
N LEU A 77 -8.56 7.74 -8.41
CA LEU A 77 -9.97 7.69 -8.09
C LEU A 77 -10.13 7.46 -6.59
N PHE A 78 -10.99 8.26 -5.96
CA PHE A 78 -11.61 7.86 -4.71
C PHE A 78 -12.64 6.79 -5.07
N THR A 79 -12.23 5.51 -5.05
CA THR A 79 -13.15 4.39 -5.17
C THR A 79 -13.64 4.03 -3.76
N PRO A 80 -14.83 4.51 -3.34
CA PRO A 80 -15.39 4.03 -2.10
C PRO A 80 -15.75 2.55 -2.28
N SER A 81 -15.38 1.73 -1.30
CA SER A 81 -15.44 0.26 -1.37
C SER A 81 -16.86 -0.32 -1.55
N TRP A 82 -17.91 0.51 -1.55
CA TRP A 82 -19.31 0.09 -1.77
C TRP A 82 -19.73 0.07 -3.25
N ARG A 83 -18.89 0.54 -4.19
CA ARG A 83 -19.22 0.60 -5.63
C ARG A 83 -18.55 -0.48 -6.50
N ALA A 84 -18.00 -1.53 -5.91
CA ALA A 84 -17.56 -2.70 -6.68
C ALA A 84 -18.73 -3.69 -6.78
N THR A 85 -19.61 -3.48 -7.76
CA THR A 85 -20.66 -4.42 -8.17
C THR A 85 -20.47 -4.77 -9.63
#